data_AF-A0A1V2K6H7-F1
#
_entry.id   AF-A0A1V2K6H7-F1
#
_cell.length_a   1.000
_cell.length_b   1.000
_cell.length_c   1.000
_cell.angle_alpha   90.00
_cell.angle_beta   90.00
_cell.angle_gamma   90.00
#
_symmetry.space_group_name_H-M   'P 1'
#
loop_
_entity.id
_entity.type
_entity.pdbx_description
1 polymer ?
#
loop_
_entity_poly.entity_id
_entity_poly.type
_entity_poly.pdbx_seq_one_letter_code
_entity_poly.pdbx_strand_id
1 'polypeptide(L)'
;MTFATLGLIEPLLRALETLGYQTPTPVQAQAIPAVLAGRDLMAAAQTGTGKTAGFAVPLLQLLTLEGPKVAANSARALILCPTRELAEQVHASVAEYAQNLPLTTYAVYGGVSINPQMMKLRKGVDILVATPGRLIDLFRQNALKLNQLQTLVLDEADRMLDLGFSEELANIYRMLPKKRQTLLFSATFSDEIRLLAGQMLNDPLTIEVSPRNVAANTVKQWVVPVDKKRKAELFVHLMRKGRWKQVLVFAKTRNGVDALVDKLQGLGINADGIHGDKPQATRQRALDRFKSSDVQILVATDVAARGLDIEDLPLVVNFDLPIVAEDYIHRIGRTGRAGNTGEAISLVCADEVNMLSAIEMLTRQTLTRHMEQDFEPEHRVPDTDASGQVVKKPKKPKKPKSSGGGGKRNLGKWVDSGEVTPAEPSIKPVRKVPVFNTGPRKKK
;
A
#
# COMPACT_ATOMS: atom_id res chain seq x y z
N MET A 1 -10.95 19.27 22.42
CA MET A 1 -9.77 18.59 23.00
C MET A 1 -8.53 19.19 22.36
N THR A 2 -7.47 19.42 23.12
CA THR A 2 -6.20 20.00 22.66
C THR A 2 -5.02 19.09 23.04
N PHE A 3 -3.84 19.29 22.49
CA PHE A 3 -2.66 18.51 22.87
C PHE A 3 -2.29 18.62 24.35
N ALA A 4 -2.50 19.80 24.97
CA ALA A 4 -2.30 19.99 26.41
C ALA A 4 -3.22 19.07 27.25
N THR A 5 -4.43 18.78 26.79
CA THR A 5 -5.35 17.85 27.48
C THR A 5 -4.98 16.37 27.34
N LEU A 6 -3.89 16.02 26.64
CA LEU A 6 -3.40 14.65 26.47
C LEU A 6 -2.26 14.27 27.43
N GLY A 7 -1.93 15.13 28.41
CA GLY A 7 -0.87 14.86 29.39
C GLY A 7 0.56 15.01 28.85
N LEU A 8 0.75 15.87 27.86
CA LEU A 8 2.05 16.11 27.22
C LEU A 8 2.90 17.15 27.96
N ILE A 9 4.22 16.93 27.99
CA ILE A 9 5.19 17.86 28.57
C ILE A 9 5.39 19.12 27.71
N GLU A 10 5.63 20.24 28.39
CA GLU A 10 5.79 21.57 27.78
C GLU A 10 6.77 21.66 26.58
N PRO A 11 7.95 21.01 26.57
CA PRO A 11 8.85 21.06 25.41
C PRO A 11 8.26 20.44 24.14
N LEU A 12 7.38 19.44 24.28
CA LEU A 12 6.66 18.80 23.17
C LEU A 12 5.46 19.63 22.72
N LEU A 13 4.76 20.28 23.66
CA LEU A 13 3.67 21.20 23.34
C LEU A 13 4.17 22.37 22.48
N ARG A 14 5.31 22.97 22.85
CA ARG A 14 5.95 24.03 22.04
C ARG A 14 6.43 23.54 20.68
N ALA A 15 6.96 22.31 20.58
CA ALA A 15 7.36 21.74 19.30
C ALA A 15 6.14 21.55 18.38
N LEU A 16 5.05 21.01 18.91
CA LEU A 16 3.78 20.84 18.19
C LEU A 16 3.18 22.19 17.74
N GLU A 17 3.15 23.20 18.61
CA GLU A 17 2.71 24.56 18.27
C GLU A 17 3.57 25.18 17.15
N THR A 18 4.90 25.07 17.26
CA THR A 18 5.85 25.55 16.23
C THR A 18 5.64 24.86 14.88
N LEU A 19 5.26 23.58 14.88
CA LEU A 19 4.94 22.79 13.70
C LEU A 19 3.47 22.92 13.24
N GLY A 20 2.67 23.80 13.85
CA GLY A 20 1.29 24.11 13.44
C GLY A 20 0.21 23.12 13.92
N TYR A 21 0.51 22.21 14.85
CA TYR A 21 -0.43 21.21 15.36
C TYR A 21 -1.46 21.80 16.34
N GLN A 22 -2.52 22.42 15.81
CA GLN A 22 -3.56 23.06 16.60
C GLN A 22 -4.46 22.08 17.38
N THR A 23 -4.89 20.99 16.74
CA THR A 23 -5.82 20.01 17.33
C THR A 23 -5.37 18.57 17.04
N PRO A 24 -5.52 17.64 18.01
CA PRO A 24 -5.17 16.24 17.79
C PRO A 24 -6.17 15.56 16.85
N THR A 25 -5.66 14.84 15.85
CA THR A 25 -6.49 14.00 14.98
C THR A 25 -7.12 12.83 15.77
N PRO A 26 -8.18 12.18 15.28
CA PRO A 26 -8.85 11.11 16.03
C PRO A 26 -7.96 9.91 16.37
N VAL A 27 -6.89 9.66 15.61
CA VAL A 27 -5.88 8.65 15.96
C VAL A 27 -4.91 9.15 17.03
N GLN A 28 -4.48 10.41 16.97
CA GLN A 28 -3.61 11.01 18.01
C GLN A 28 -4.32 11.11 19.36
N ALA A 29 -5.58 11.56 19.38
CA ALA A 29 -6.38 11.73 20.60
C ALA A 29 -6.59 10.42 21.38
N GLN A 30 -6.59 9.27 20.69
CA GLN A 30 -6.72 7.95 21.31
C GLN A 30 -5.36 7.27 21.54
N ALA A 31 -4.41 7.40 20.61
CA ALA A 31 -3.10 6.75 20.70
C ALA A 31 -2.23 7.40 21.79
N ILE A 32 -2.17 8.73 21.87
CA ILE A 32 -1.23 9.42 22.78
C ILE A 32 -1.45 9.02 24.25
N PRO A 33 -2.67 9.03 24.82
CA PRO A 33 -2.89 8.56 26.19
C PRO A 33 -2.59 7.06 26.38
N ALA A 34 -2.89 6.22 25.38
CA ALA A 34 -2.66 4.78 25.45
C ALA A 34 -1.15 4.43 25.44
N VAL A 35 -0.36 5.15 24.63
CA VAL A 35 1.09 5.00 24.59
C VAL A 35 1.71 5.47 25.90
N LEU A 36 1.31 6.64 26.43
CA LEU A 36 1.78 7.16 27.72
C LEU A 36 1.42 6.23 28.90
N ALA A 37 0.31 5.49 28.82
CA ALA A 37 -0.06 4.47 29.80
C ALA A 37 0.74 3.16 29.69
N GLY A 38 1.71 3.07 28.77
CA GLY A 38 2.55 1.89 28.57
C GLY A 38 1.83 0.67 27.96
N ARG A 39 0.60 0.83 27.46
CA ARG A 39 -0.16 -0.26 26.84
C ARG A 39 0.29 -0.48 25.40
N ASP A 40 0.29 -1.73 24.96
CA ASP A 40 0.45 -2.08 23.55
C ASP A 40 -0.70 -1.52 22.70
N LEU A 41 -0.45 -1.27 21.42
CA LEU A 41 -1.39 -0.57 20.54
C LEU A 41 -1.45 -1.18 19.15
N MET A 42 -2.66 -1.38 18.63
CA MET A 42 -2.92 -1.80 17.26
C MET A 42 -3.84 -0.76 16.59
N ALA A 43 -3.30 0.02 15.65
CA ALA A 43 -4.00 1.18 15.07
C ALA A 43 -4.13 1.09 13.54
N ALA A 44 -5.37 1.07 13.05
CA ALA A 44 -5.72 1.23 11.64
C ALA A 44 -6.07 2.70 11.35
N ALA A 45 -5.20 3.38 10.62
CA ALA A 45 -5.44 4.71 10.09
C ALA A 45 -4.59 4.93 8.82
N GLN A 46 -5.14 5.66 7.85
CA GLN A 46 -4.47 5.91 6.58
C GLN A 46 -3.19 6.76 6.76
N THR A 47 -2.25 6.69 5.82
CA THR A 47 -1.09 7.60 5.76
C THR A 47 -1.56 9.06 5.81
N GLY A 48 -0.80 9.96 6.43
CA GLY A 48 -1.15 11.38 6.57
C GLY A 48 -2.23 11.72 7.61
N THR A 49 -2.90 10.74 8.24
CA THR A 49 -3.83 10.99 9.37
C THR A 49 -3.15 11.44 10.68
N GLY A 50 -1.85 11.77 10.63
CA GLY A 50 -1.06 12.17 11.79
C GLY A 50 -0.54 11.01 12.65
N LYS A 51 -0.54 9.77 12.14
CA LYS A 51 -0.01 8.56 12.82
C LYS A 51 1.34 8.78 13.48
N THR A 52 2.30 9.37 12.76
CA THR A 52 3.68 9.58 13.19
C THR A 52 3.77 10.35 14.50
N ALA A 53 3.07 11.49 14.63
CA ALA A 53 2.99 12.21 15.90
C ALA A 53 2.28 11.40 16.99
N GLY A 54 1.26 10.62 16.62
CA GLY A 54 0.49 9.76 17.52
C GLY A 54 1.31 8.69 18.25
N PHE A 55 2.45 8.25 17.72
CA PHE A 55 3.43 7.42 18.44
C PHE A 55 4.70 8.17 18.84
N ALA A 56 5.23 9.07 18.01
CA ALA A 56 6.52 9.70 18.25
C ALA A 56 6.50 10.65 19.45
N VAL A 57 5.46 11.47 19.59
CA VAL A 57 5.34 12.44 20.67
C VAL A 57 5.29 11.76 22.06
N PRO A 58 4.39 10.79 22.33
CA PRO A 58 4.37 10.11 23.63
C PRO A 58 5.61 9.25 23.87
N LEU A 59 6.21 8.67 22.82
CA LEU A 59 7.47 7.94 22.92
C LEU A 59 8.65 8.85 23.34
N LEU A 60 8.74 10.05 22.75
CA LEU A 60 9.72 11.06 23.14
C LEU A 60 9.55 11.50 24.60
N GLN A 61 8.31 11.61 25.08
CA GLN A 61 8.02 11.90 26.48
C GLN A 61 8.51 10.79 27.41
N LEU A 62 8.13 9.53 27.14
CA LEU A 62 8.57 8.37 27.94
C LEU A 62 10.10 8.29 27.99
N LEU A 63 10.78 8.43 26.85
CA LEU A 63 12.26 8.40 26.80
C LEU A 63 12.94 9.61 27.44
N THR A 64 12.24 10.74 27.62
CA THR A 64 12.75 11.93 28.34
C THR A 64 12.62 11.78 29.85
N LEU A 65 11.48 11.23 30.31
CA LEU A 65 11.15 11.12 31.73
C LEU A 65 11.71 9.84 32.37
N GLU A 66 11.87 8.75 31.61
CA GLU A 66 12.16 7.42 32.14
C GLU A 66 13.37 6.72 31.51
N GLY A 67 13.91 5.78 32.30
CA GLY A 67 14.94 4.84 31.87
C GLY A 67 16.39 5.34 31.97
N PRO A 68 17.37 4.43 31.81
CA PRO A 68 18.79 4.79 31.79
C PRO A 68 19.15 5.53 30.49
N LYS A 69 20.27 6.27 30.52
CA LYS A 69 20.88 6.80 29.29
C LYS A 69 21.24 5.66 28.32
N VAL A 70 21.15 5.93 27.03
CA VAL A 70 21.51 4.96 25.99
C VAL A 70 23.00 4.61 26.04
N ALA A 71 23.32 3.34 25.85
CA ALA A 71 24.68 2.81 25.83
C ALA A 71 25.29 2.78 24.43
N ALA A 72 26.62 2.66 24.36
CA ALA A 72 27.36 2.57 23.10
C ALA A 72 26.90 1.39 22.24
N ASN A 73 26.49 1.67 20.99
CA ASN A 73 25.87 0.73 20.05
C ASN A 73 24.50 0.19 20.49
N SER A 74 23.76 0.87 21.38
CA SER A 74 22.39 0.50 21.77
C SER A 74 21.34 1.50 21.29
N ALA A 75 20.07 1.09 21.33
CA ALA A 75 18.91 1.97 21.19
C ALA A 75 17.85 1.72 22.28
N ARG A 76 17.09 2.76 22.66
CA ARG A 76 16.01 2.68 23.67
C ARG A 76 14.63 2.49 23.04
N ALA A 77 14.41 3.03 21.85
CA ALA A 77 13.26 2.70 21.01
C ALA A 77 13.64 2.46 19.55
N LEU A 78 12.80 1.67 18.88
CA LEU A 78 12.99 1.20 17.52
C LEU A 78 11.69 1.41 16.75
N ILE A 79 11.74 2.18 15.67
CA ILE A 79 10.64 2.34 14.73
C ILE A 79 11.03 1.62 13.44
N LEU A 80 10.31 0.55 13.11
CA LEU A 80 10.44 -0.16 11.84
C LEU A 80 9.60 0.52 10.77
N CYS A 81 10.19 0.71 9.59
CA CYS A 81 9.50 1.22 8.40
C CYS A 81 9.79 0.29 7.19
N PRO A 82 8.81 0.01 6.31
CA PRO A 82 8.99 -0.82 5.12
C PRO A 82 9.98 -0.26 4.10
N THR A 83 10.02 1.05 3.89
CA THR A 83 10.88 1.69 2.88
C THR A 83 11.88 2.62 3.53
N ARG A 84 12.99 2.88 2.83
CA ARG A 84 13.97 3.89 3.24
C ARG A 84 13.33 5.28 3.29
N GLU A 85 12.50 5.59 2.31
CA GLU A 85 11.93 6.93 2.14
C GLU A 85 10.96 7.27 3.29
N LEU A 86 10.20 6.28 3.76
CA LEU A 86 9.40 6.41 4.99
C LEU A 86 10.30 6.45 6.24
N ALA A 87 11.39 5.68 6.30
CA ALA A 87 12.34 5.76 7.42
C ALA A 87 13.03 7.13 7.51
N GLU A 88 13.29 7.80 6.39
CA GLU A 88 13.83 9.16 6.32
C GLU A 88 12.78 10.20 6.76
N GLN A 89 11.53 10.09 6.29
CA GLN A 89 10.43 10.96 6.72
C GLN A 89 10.11 10.83 8.22
N VAL A 90 9.97 9.59 8.72
CA VAL A 90 9.72 9.32 10.14
C VAL A 90 10.89 9.80 10.98
N HIS A 91 12.14 9.64 10.54
CA HIS A 91 13.29 10.20 11.25
C HIS A 91 13.29 11.73 11.29
N ALA A 92 12.95 12.39 10.17
CA ALA A 92 12.81 13.85 10.12
C ALA A 92 11.76 14.36 11.11
N SER A 93 10.51 13.87 11.05
CA SER A 93 9.47 14.28 11.99
C SER A 93 9.81 13.96 13.45
N VAL A 94 10.40 12.79 13.73
CA VAL A 94 10.87 12.45 15.08
C VAL A 94 11.97 13.41 15.57
N ALA A 95 12.84 13.90 14.68
CA ALA A 95 13.84 14.92 15.02
C ALA A 95 13.24 16.31 15.25
N GLU A 96 12.21 16.70 14.49
CA GLU A 96 11.46 17.95 14.68
C GLU A 96 10.73 17.97 16.03
N TYR A 97 9.96 16.92 16.36
CA TYR A 97 9.33 16.80 17.68
C TYR A 97 10.37 16.74 18.83
N ALA A 98 11.58 16.22 18.56
CA ALA A 98 12.66 16.11 19.55
C ALA A 98 13.51 17.38 19.72
N GLN A 99 13.28 18.46 18.96
CA GLN A 99 14.17 19.64 18.91
C GLN A 99 14.47 20.25 20.29
N ASN A 100 13.49 20.21 21.21
CA ASN A 100 13.60 20.77 22.56
C ASN A 100 13.92 19.71 23.65
N LEU A 101 14.37 18.51 23.26
CA LEU A 101 14.59 17.36 24.16
C LEU A 101 16.06 16.88 24.14
N PRO A 102 16.59 16.33 25.25
CA PRO A 102 17.96 15.81 25.33
C PRO A 102 18.08 14.40 24.71
N LEU A 103 17.45 14.16 23.57
CA LEU A 103 17.32 12.86 22.91
C LEU A 103 18.02 12.82 21.55
N THR A 104 18.58 11.66 21.22
CA THR A 104 19.31 11.43 19.97
C THR A 104 18.53 10.49 19.04
N THR A 105 18.46 10.85 17.76
CA THR A 105 17.63 10.16 16.75
C THR A 105 18.45 9.82 15.51
N TYR A 106 18.20 8.68 14.86
CA TYR A 106 18.88 8.34 13.60
C TYR A 106 18.10 7.34 12.73
N ALA A 107 18.28 7.42 11.41
CA ALA A 107 17.75 6.48 10.42
C ALA A 107 18.81 5.47 9.93
N VAL A 108 18.46 4.18 9.82
CA VAL A 108 19.31 3.13 9.23
C VAL A 108 18.56 2.27 8.22
N TYR A 109 19.02 2.30 6.97
CA TYR A 109 18.33 1.65 5.85
C TYR A 109 19.31 1.10 4.80
N GLY A 110 18.79 0.23 3.93
CA GLY A 110 19.51 -0.39 2.83
C GLY A 110 19.82 0.55 1.64
N GLY A 111 20.59 0.04 0.67
CA GLY A 111 20.94 0.77 -0.55
C GLY A 111 21.94 1.93 -0.36
N VAL A 112 22.58 2.02 0.80
CA VAL A 112 23.72 2.90 1.10
C VAL A 112 24.77 2.13 1.91
N SER A 113 26.01 2.65 1.95
CA SER A 113 27.10 2.08 2.75
C SER A 113 26.70 1.92 4.22
N ILE A 114 27.08 0.80 4.84
CA ILE A 114 26.76 0.51 6.24
C ILE A 114 27.73 1.20 7.22
N ASN A 115 28.98 1.42 6.82
CA ASN A 115 30.03 1.97 7.69
C ASN A 115 29.66 3.34 8.32
N PRO A 116 29.08 4.32 7.60
CA PRO A 116 28.63 5.57 8.22
C PRO A 116 27.55 5.36 9.29
N GLN A 117 26.63 4.42 9.08
CA GLN A 117 25.57 4.09 10.04
C GLN A 117 26.16 3.42 11.30
N MET A 118 27.08 2.47 11.13
CA MET A 118 27.83 1.87 12.25
C MET A 118 28.61 2.93 13.05
N MET A 119 29.27 3.87 12.37
CA MET A 119 30.03 4.95 13.00
C MET A 119 29.14 5.88 13.84
N LYS A 120 27.93 6.19 13.36
CA LYS A 120 26.94 6.99 14.10
C LYS A 120 26.44 6.26 15.36
N LEU A 121 26.16 4.96 15.26
CA LEU A 121 25.65 4.14 16.37
C LEU A 121 26.65 3.93 17.52
N ARG A 122 27.95 4.17 17.32
CA ARG A 122 28.99 3.99 18.37
C ARG A 122 28.72 4.72 19.68
N LYS A 123 28.01 5.84 19.67
CA LYS A 123 27.63 6.60 20.88
C LYS A 123 26.31 6.13 21.54
N GLY A 124 25.57 5.24 20.89
CA GLY A 124 24.15 4.99 21.16
C GLY A 124 23.26 6.01 20.47
N VAL A 125 21.99 5.66 20.24
CA VAL A 125 20.94 6.60 19.81
C VAL A 125 19.64 6.28 20.57
N ASP A 126 18.95 7.26 21.12
CA ASP A 126 17.75 7.01 21.93
C ASP A 126 16.62 6.42 21.09
N ILE A 127 16.39 6.96 19.89
CA ILE A 127 15.42 6.45 18.91
C ILE A 127 16.14 6.06 17.61
N LEU A 128 15.97 4.81 17.19
CA LEU A 128 16.43 4.29 15.91
C LEU A 128 15.24 4.07 14.98
N VAL A 129 15.22 4.73 13.82
CA VAL A 129 14.30 4.41 12.72
C VAL A 129 15.02 3.47 11.75
N ALA A 130 14.41 2.36 11.35
CA ALA A 130 15.12 1.32 10.60
C ALA A 130 14.26 0.60 9.55
N THR A 131 14.87 0.16 8.45
CA THR A 131 14.27 -0.88 7.59
C THR A 131 14.71 -2.28 8.05
N PRO A 132 13.84 -3.31 7.98
CA PRO A 132 14.08 -4.62 8.61
C PRO A 132 15.44 -5.27 8.26
N GLY A 133 15.78 -5.36 6.97
CA GLY A 133 17.04 -5.96 6.53
C GLY A 133 18.28 -5.26 7.08
N ARG A 134 18.32 -3.91 7.07
CA ARG A 134 19.49 -3.16 7.57
C ARG A 134 19.61 -3.23 9.10
N LEU A 135 18.49 -3.35 9.82
CA LEU A 135 18.53 -3.61 11.26
C LEU A 135 19.23 -4.94 11.56
N ILE A 136 18.88 -5.99 10.81
CA ILE A 136 19.49 -7.32 10.93
C ILE A 136 20.98 -7.30 10.55
N ASP A 137 21.37 -6.57 9.49
CA ASP A 137 22.79 -6.39 9.13
C ASP A 137 23.61 -5.77 10.27
N LEU A 138 23.11 -4.66 10.85
CA LEU A 138 23.79 -3.92 11.92
C LEU A 138 23.89 -4.75 13.21
N PHE A 139 22.85 -5.52 13.53
CA PHE A 139 22.86 -6.47 14.64
C PHE A 139 23.88 -7.61 14.42
N ARG A 140 23.88 -8.23 13.23
CA ARG A 140 24.84 -9.29 12.84
C ARG A 140 26.29 -8.81 12.89
N GLN A 141 26.56 -7.55 12.54
CA GLN A 141 27.89 -6.95 12.61
C GLN A 141 28.26 -6.41 14.00
N ASN A 142 27.46 -6.69 15.05
CA ASN A 142 27.63 -6.20 16.42
C ASN A 142 27.65 -4.65 16.55
N ALA A 143 27.21 -3.93 15.53
CA ALA A 143 27.09 -2.47 15.50
C ALA A 143 25.79 -1.96 16.13
N LEU A 144 24.87 -2.87 16.47
CA LEU A 144 23.64 -2.56 17.21
C LEU A 144 23.32 -3.66 18.24
N LYS A 145 22.90 -3.25 19.43
CA LYS A 145 22.44 -4.06 20.55
C LYS A 145 21.04 -3.61 20.96
N LEU A 146 20.10 -4.55 21.01
CA LEU A 146 18.69 -4.29 21.29
C LEU A 146 18.31 -4.57 22.76
N ASN A 147 19.30 -4.80 23.63
CA ASN A 147 19.10 -5.15 25.04
C ASN A 147 18.54 -4.01 25.92
N GLN A 148 18.67 -2.76 25.50
CA GLN A 148 18.06 -1.59 26.15
C GLN A 148 16.69 -1.20 25.58
N LEU A 149 16.14 -1.97 24.63
CA LEU A 149 14.93 -1.59 23.93
C LEU A 149 13.67 -1.66 24.82
N GLN A 150 13.03 -0.51 25.01
CA GLN A 150 11.84 -0.32 25.84
C GLN A 150 10.55 -0.29 25.00
N THR A 151 10.63 0.20 23.76
CA THR A 151 9.48 0.30 22.84
C THR A 151 9.86 -0.14 21.42
N LEU A 152 9.00 -0.96 20.82
CA LEU A 152 8.97 -1.25 19.38
C LEU A 152 7.78 -0.54 18.74
N VAL A 153 8.00 0.10 17.58
CA VAL A 153 6.95 0.57 16.68
C VAL A 153 7.11 -0.12 15.33
N LEU A 154 6.01 -0.57 14.73
CA LEU A 154 5.92 -0.92 13.32
C LEU A 154 5.01 0.12 12.65
N ASP A 155 5.52 0.93 11.72
CA ASP A 155 4.68 1.83 10.91
C ASP A 155 4.58 1.33 9.47
N GLU A 156 3.36 1.44 8.92
CA GLU A 156 2.89 0.73 7.73
C GLU A 156 3.26 -0.77 7.79
N ALA A 157 2.78 -1.44 8.86
CA ALA A 157 3.05 -2.86 9.12
C ALA A 157 2.45 -3.79 8.05
N ASP A 158 1.26 -3.46 7.51
CA ASP A 158 0.68 -4.12 6.32
C ASP A 158 1.66 -4.04 5.16
N ARG A 159 2.23 -2.86 4.94
CA ARG A 159 3.20 -2.61 3.88
C ARG A 159 4.53 -3.35 4.06
N MET A 160 4.88 -3.80 5.27
CA MET A 160 6.05 -4.69 5.46
C MET A 160 5.76 -6.13 4.98
N LEU A 161 4.52 -6.60 5.16
CA LEU A 161 4.09 -7.92 4.71
C LEU A 161 3.97 -7.97 3.17
N ASP A 162 3.43 -6.92 2.53
CA ASP A 162 3.43 -6.75 1.06
C ASP A 162 4.82 -6.91 0.42
N LEU A 163 5.87 -6.52 1.15
CA LEU A 163 7.26 -6.54 0.71
C LEU A 163 7.97 -7.87 1.02
N GLY A 164 7.28 -8.81 1.67
CA GLY A 164 7.81 -10.12 2.03
C GLY A 164 8.65 -10.13 3.31
N PHE A 165 8.71 -9.05 4.09
CA PHE A 165 9.54 -8.96 5.31
C PHE A 165 9.05 -9.80 6.49
N SER A 166 8.13 -10.74 6.28
CA SER A 166 7.56 -11.62 7.30
C SER A 166 8.65 -12.44 8.04
N GLU A 167 9.68 -12.89 7.33
CA GLU A 167 10.81 -13.59 7.95
C GLU A 167 11.73 -12.63 8.73
N GLU A 168 12.05 -11.46 8.17
CA GLU A 168 12.83 -10.43 8.86
C GLU A 168 12.14 -9.94 10.13
N LEU A 169 10.83 -9.69 10.12
CA LEU A 169 10.05 -9.31 11.29
C LEU A 169 10.07 -10.41 12.36
N ALA A 170 9.84 -11.66 11.98
CA ALA A 170 9.93 -12.79 12.90
C ALA A 170 11.35 -13.00 13.46
N ASN A 171 12.39 -12.71 12.67
CA ASN A 171 13.78 -12.74 13.11
C ASN A 171 14.09 -11.59 14.10
N ILE A 172 13.69 -10.36 13.78
CA ILE A 172 13.87 -9.18 14.64
C ILE A 172 13.16 -9.40 15.97
N TYR A 173 11.90 -9.83 15.97
CA TYR A 173 11.13 -10.08 17.19
C TYR A 173 11.84 -11.02 18.17
N ARG A 174 12.53 -12.07 17.68
CA ARG A 174 13.33 -12.99 18.51
C ARG A 174 14.61 -12.36 19.08
N MET A 175 15.10 -11.26 18.51
CA MET A 175 16.26 -10.49 19.00
C MET A 175 15.87 -9.46 20.07
N LEU A 176 14.58 -9.17 20.26
CA LEU A 176 14.11 -8.11 21.17
C LEU A 176 13.94 -8.59 22.62
N PRO A 177 14.02 -7.67 23.60
CA PRO A 177 13.60 -7.94 24.98
C PRO A 177 12.14 -8.38 25.04
N LYS A 178 11.85 -9.34 25.93
CA LYS A 178 10.49 -9.85 26.17
C LYS A 178 9.58 -8.81 26.83
N LYS A 179 10.11 -8.02 27.77
CA LYS A 179 9.38 -6.90 28.40
C LYS A 179 9.73 -5.61 27.65
N ARG A 180 8.78 -5.12 26.87
CA ARG A 180 8.78 -3.85 26.14
C ARG A 180 7.35 -3.50 25.76
N GLN A 181 7.07 -2.26 25.42
CA GLN A 181 5.84 -1.87 24.72
C GLN A 181 5.98 -2.19 23.22
N THR A 182 4.89 -2.60 22.56
CA THR A 182 4.82 -2.77 21.10
C THR A 182 3.62 -2.02 20.52
N LEU A 183 3.90 -1.15 19.55
CA LEU A 183 2.90 -0.36 18.82
C LEU A 183 2.91 -0.79 17.35
N LEU A 184 1.74 -1.14 16.78
CA LEU A 184 1.57 -1.56 15.40
C LEU A 184 0.61 -0.60 14.70
N PHE A 185 1.12 0.13 13.72
CA PHE A 185 0.38 1.04 12.87
C PHE A 185 0.26 0.48 11.46
N SER A 186 -0.96 0.47 10.95
CA SER A 186 -1.35 -0.14 9.68
C SER A 186 -2.34 0.79 8.97
N ALA A 187 -2.47 0.69 7.65
CA ALA A 187 -3.62 1.29 6.97
C ALA A 187 -4.86 0.40 7.07
N THR A 188 -4.68 -0.92 7.20
CA THR A 188 -5.76 -1.91 7.26
C THR A 188 -5.57 -2.96 8.36
N PHE A 189 -6.67 -3.56 8.81
CA PHE A 189 -6.67 -4.79 9.61
C PHE A 189 -7.02 -6.00 8.73
N SER A 190 -6.07 -6.41 7.88
CA SER A 190 -6.08 -7.71 7.20
C SER A 190 -5.89 -8.86 8.20
N ASP A 191 -6.21 -10.08 7.80
CA ASP A 191 -6.03 -11.26 8.67
C ASP A 191 -4.56 -11.58 8.91
N GLU A 192 -3.68 -11.26 7.96
CA GLU A 192 -2.22 -11.34 8.14
C GLU A 192 -1.71 -10.35 9.18
N ILE A 193 -2.27 -9.12 9.21
CA ILE A 193 -1.97 -8.13 10.24
C ILE A 193 -2.52 -8.52 11.61
N ARG A 194 -3.69 -9.15 11.67
CA ARG A 194 -4.23 -9.73 12.91
C ARG A 194 -3.36 -10.88 13.42
N LEU A 195 -2.82 -11.71 12.53
CA LEU A 195 -1.89 -12.79 12.87
C LEU A 195 -0.54 -12.25 13.36
N LEU A 196 0.03 -11.25 12.68
CA LEU A 196 1.25 -10.55 13.11
C LEU A 196 1.05 -9.91 14.49
N ALA A 197 -0.08 -9.21 14.69
CA ALA A 197 -0.42 -8.57 15.95
C ALA A 197 -0.52 -9.59 17.11
N GLY A 198 -1.22 -10.71 16.89
CA GLY A 198 -1.36 -11.79 17.88
C GLY A 198 -0.05 -12.52 18.22
N GLN A 199 1.00 -12.35 17.43
CA GLN A 199 2.36 -12.82 17.76
C GLN A 199 3.19 -11.75 18.47
N MET A 200 2.95 -10.46 18.18
CA MET A 200 3.87 -9.38 18.55
C MET A 200 3.42 -8.50 19.72
N LEU A 201 2.13 -8.45 20.04
CA LEU A 201 1.53 -7.55 21.04
C LEU A 201 0.84 -8.31 22.19
N ASN A 202 0.77 -7.69 23.36
CA ASN A 202 0.16 -8.24 24.57
C ASN A 202 -1.00 -7.35 25.06
N ASP A 203 -2.24 -7.84 24.91
CA ASP A 203 -3.49 -7.11 25.19
C ASP A 203 -3.52 -5.66 24.64
N PRO A 204 -3.36 -5.49 23.30
CA PRO A 204 -3.29 -4.16 22.71
C PRO A 204 -4.64 -3.43 22.73
N LEU A 205 -4.62 -2.12 22.96
CA LEU A 205 -5.75 -1.27 22.57
C LEU A 205 -5.89 -1.31 21.05
N THR A 206 -7.09 -1.57 20.54
CA THR A 206 -7.38 -1.48 19.10
C THR A 206 -8.03 -0.14 18.78
N ILE A 207 -7.45 0.59 17.81
CA ILE A 207 -7.98 1.86 17.29
C ILE A 207 -8.27 1.68 15.80
N GLU A 208 -9.50 1.95 15.36
CA GLU A 208 -9.88 1.97 13.93
C GLU A 208 -10.53 3.32 13.62
N VAL A 209 -9.77 4.22 12.99
CA VAL A 209 -10.13 5.64 12.82
C VAL A 209 -10.76 5.95 11.45
N SER A 210 -10.85 4.95 10.57
CA SER A 210 -11.60 5.05 9.33
C SER A 210 -12.17 3.68 8.97
N PRO A 211 -13.47 3.54 8.68
CA PRO A 211 -13.97 2.34 8.05
C PRO A 211 -13.28 2.15 6.69
N ARG A 212 -13.24 0.90 6.21
CA ARG A 212 -12.76 0.60 4.86
C ARG A 212 -13.47 1.52 3.85
N ASN A 213 -12.70 2.12 2.93
CA ASN A 213 -13.13 2.90 1.74
C ASN A 213 -13.33 4.42 1.88
N VAL A 214 -13.04 5.09 3.00
CA VAL A 214 -13.25 6.56 3.12
C VAL A 214 -12.59 7.38 1.98
N ALA A 215 -11.35 7.08 1.61
CA ALA A 215 -10.65 7.79 0.53
C ALA A 215 -11.27 7.55 -0.87
N ALA A 216 -11.99 6.44 -1.07
CA ALA A 216 -12.75 6.22 -2.30
C ALA A 216 -14.04 7.07 -2.36
N ASN A 217 -14.51 7.60 -1.23
CA ASN A 217 -15.70 8.43 -1.17
C ASN A 217 -15.40 9.93 -1.38
N THR A 218 -14.16 10.39 -1.14
CA THR A 218 -13.75 11.80 -1.33
C THR A 218 -13.10 12.10 -2.69
N VAL A 219 -12.57 11.06 -3.37
CA VAL A 219 -11.91 11.20 -4.67
C VAL A 219 -12.87 10.84 -5.80
N LYS A 220 -13.04 11.75 -6.77
CA LYS A 220 -13.79 11.50 -8.00
C LYS A 220 -12.98 10.57 -8.92
N GLN A 221 -13.44 9.34 -9.07
CA GLN A 221 -12.74 8.29 -9.82
C GLN A 221 -13.46 7.92 -11.12
N TRP A 222 -12.70 7.68 -12.19
CA TRP A 222 -13.21 7.04 -13.39
C TRP A 222 -12.14 6.26 -14.17
N VAL A 223 -12.58 5.38 -15.06
CA VAL A 223 -11.71 4.65 -15.98
C VAL A 223 -11.87 5.15 -17.41
N VAL A 224 -10.77 5.13 -18.16
CA VAL A 224 -10.75 5.35 -19.62
C VAL A 224 -10.27 4.06 -20.28
N PRO A 225 -11.17 3.27 -20.90
CA PRO A 225 -10.80 2.05 -21.60
C PRO A 225 -9.93 2.35 -22.83
N VAL A 226 -8.82 1.64 -23.00
CA VAL A 226 -7.85 1.88 -24.08
C VAL A 226 -7.02 0.63 -24.38
N ASP A 227 -6.56 0.46 -25.63
CA ASP A 227 -5.59 -0.58 -25.96
C ASP A 227 -4.24 -0.31 -25.27
N LYS A 228 -3.61 -1.39 -24.78
CA LYS A 228 -2.35 -1.38 -24.03
C LYS A 228 -1.22 -0.59 -24.72
N LYS A 229 -1.15 -0.67 -26.06
CA LYS A 229 -0.17 0.05 -26.88
C LYS A 229 -0.41 1.57 -26.90
N ARG A 230 -1.68 2.00 -26.83
CA ARG A 230 -2.12 3.40 -26.99
C ARG A 230 -2.22 4.17 -25.66
N LYS A 231 -2.11 3.51 -24.51
CA LYS A 231 -2.08 4.14 -23.16
C LYS A 231 -1.19 5.39 -23.11
N ALA A 232 0.02 5.33 -23.68
CA ALA A 232 0.98 6.43 -23.67
C ALA A 232 0.63 7.61 -24.62
N GLU A 233 -0.17 7.38 -25.65
CA GLU A 233 -0.73 8.45 -26.50
C GLU A 233 -1.93 9.09 -25.82
N LEU A 234 -2.84 8.27 -25.29
CA LEU A 234 -4.02 8.71 -24.54
C LEU A 234 -3.62 9.55 -23.32
N PHE A 235 -2.58 9.14 -22.59
CA PHE A 235 -2.06 9.91 -21.46
C PHE A 235 -1.65 11.33 -21.87
N VAL A 236 -0.88 11.49 -22.95
CA VAL A 236 -0.45 12.81 -23.47
C VAL A 236 -1.63 13.62 -23.99
N HIS A 237 -2.59 12.97 -24.66
CA HIS A 237 -3.82 13.59 -25.13
C HIS A 237 -4.66 14.15 -23.98
N LEU A 238 -4.98 13.32 -22.97
CA LEU A 238 -5.72 13.73 -21.77
C LEU A 238 -4.99 14.82 -20.99
N MET A 239 -3.66 14.75 -20.86
CA MET A 239 -2.84 15.78 -20.23
C MET A 239 -2.95 17.14 -20.94
N ARG A 240 -2.88 17.16 -22.28
CA ARG A 240 -3.03 18.39 -23.08
C ARG A 240 -4.46 18.92 -23.03
N LYS A 241 -5.46 18.04 -23.15
CA LYS A 241 -6.90 18.34 -23.08
C LYS A 241 -7.29 18.93 -21.73
N GLY A 242 -6.84 18.33 -20.63
CA GLY A 242 -7.12 18.74 -19.25
C GLY A 242 -6.18 19.82 -18.69
N ARG A 243 -5.12 20.21 -19.40
CA ARG A 243 -4.12 21.20 -18.99
C ARG A 243 -3.55 20.96 -17.57
N TRP A 244 -3.25 19.70 -17.26
CA TRP A 244 -2.87 19.28 -15.91
C TRP A 244 -1.59 19.98 -15.41
N LYS A 245 -1.59 20.46 -14.16
CA LYS A 245 -0.47 21.22 -13.57
C LYS A 245 0.59 20.35 -12.89
N GLN A 246 0.16 19.40 -12.06
CA GLN A 246 1.03 18.52 -11.28
C GLN A 246 0.33 17.17 -11.16
N VAL A 247 1.00 16.08 -11.55
CA VAL A 247 0.38 14.75 -11.65
C VAL A 247 1.33 13.66 -11.17
N LEU A 248 0.85 12.81 -10.26
CA LEU A 248 1.51 11.55 -9.90
C LEU A 248 0.93 10.41 -10.73
N VAL A 249 1.81 9.71 -11.44
CA VAL A 249 1.45 8.69 -12.43
C VAL A 249 2.01 7.33 -11.99
N PHE A 250 1.12 6.37 -11.78
CA PHE A 250 1.51 5.03 -11.35
C PHE A 250 1.59 4.05 -12.54
N ALA A 251 2.78 3.53 -12.80
CA ALA A 251 3.08 2.52 -13.81
C ALA A 251 3.51 1.20 -13.14
N LYS A 252 3.16 0.06 -13.75
CA LYS A 252 3.28 -1.26 -13.11
C LYS A 252 4.72 -1.79 -13.01
N THR A 253 5.63 -1.29 -13.83
CA THR A 253 7.01 -1.82 -13.94
C THR A 253 8.03 -0.71 -14.03
N ARG A 254 9.28 -1.01 -13.60
CA ARG A 254 10.42 -0.08 -13.63
C ARG A 254 10.66 0.45 -15.05
N ASN A 255 10.78 -0.48 -16.01
CA ASN A 255 10.93 -0.18 -17.43
C ASN A 255 9.74 0.63 -17.99
N GLY A 256 8.53 0.47 -17.44
CA GLY A 256 7.34 1.25 -17.80
C GLY A 256 7.36 2.67 -17.25
N VAL A 257 7.99 2.90 -16.08
CA VAL A 257 8.29 4.26 -15.58
C VAL A 257 9.25 4.95 -16.54
N ASP A 258 10.39 4.31 -16.83
CA ASP A 258 11.42 4.89 -17.70
C ASP A 258 10.90 5.19 -19.11
N ALA A 259 10.28 4.21 -19.78
CA ALA A 259 9.77 4.39 -21.14
C ALA A 259 8.64 5.45 -21.24
N LEU A 260 7.91 5.72 -20.16
CA LEU A 260 6.94 6.82 -20.13
C LEU A 260 7.64 8.16 -19.91
N VAL A 261 8.62 8.24 -19.00
CA VAL A 261 9.42 9.46 -18.76
C VAL A 261 10.18 9.86 -20.02
N ASP A 262 10.87 8.92 -20.68
CA ASP A 262 11.60 9.16 -21.94
C ASP A 262 10.67 9.71 -23.03
N LYS A 263 9.48 9.13 -23.18
CA LYS A 263 8.47 9.59 -24.16
C LYS A 263 7.92 10.97 -23.82
N LEU A 264 7.76 11.32 -22.54
CA LEU A 264 7.30 12.64 -22.11
C LEU A 264 8.39 13.70 -22.32
N GLN A 265 9.63 13.42 -21.91
CA GLN A 265 10.77 14.32 -22.12
C GLN A 265 11.05 14.55 -23.61
N GLY A 266 10.99 13.50 -24.44
CA GLY A 266 11.07 13.59 -25.91
C GLY A 266 9.94 14.37 -26.58
N LEU A 267 8.85 14.68 -25.86
CA LEU A 267 7.76 15.55 -26.28
C LEU A 267 7.82 16.95 -25.64
N GLY A 268 8.92 17.29 -24.96
CA GLY A 268 9.12 18.57 -24.29
C GLY A 268 8.33 18.75 -22.99
N ILE A 269 7.92 17.65 -22.35
CA ILE A 269 7.12 17.67 -21.11
C ILE A 269 8.04 17.40 -19.92
N ASN A 270 7.97 18.25 -18.89
CA ASN A 270 8.78 18.12 -17.67
C ASN A 270 8.33 16.92 -16.82
N ALA A 271 8.89 15.75 -17.11
CA ALA A 271 8.66 14.50 -16.36
C ALA A 271 9.93 14.00 -15.67
N ASP A 272 9.77 13.30 -14.55
CA ASP A 272 10.84 12.58 -13.84
C ASP A 272 10.30 11.24 -13.28
N GLY A 273 11.20 10.32 -12.90
CA GLY A 273 10.85 8.91 -12.62
C GLY A 273 11.38 8.39 -11.28
N ILE A 274 10.55 7.68 -10.52
CA ILE A 274 10.94 7.03 -9.25
C ILE A 274 10.59 5.54 -9.25
N HIS A 275 11.62 4.68 -9.22
CA HIS A 275 11.49 3.24 -9.03
C HIS A 275 12.69 2.69 -8.23
N GLY A 276 12.59 1.46 -7.72
CA GLY A 276 13.56 0.88 -6.79
C GLY A 276 15.02 0.88 -7.28
N ASP A 277 15.24 0.63 -8.57
CA ASP A 277 16.58 0.54 -9.17
C ASP A 277 17.26 1.91 -9.37
N LYS A 278 16.57 3.04 -9.18
CA LYS A 278 17.22 4.36 -9.22
C LYS A 278 18.02 4.61 -7.91
N PRO A 279 19.27 5.13 -7.98
CA PRO A 279 20.03 5.53 -6.81
C PRO A 279 19.28 6.53 -5.92
N GLN A 280 19.53 6.56 -4.60
CA GLN A 280 18.72 7.39 -3.70
C GLN A 280 18.84 8.89 -4.01
N ALA A 281 20.03 9.38 -4.32
CA ALA A 281 20.23 10.77 -4.72
C ALA A 281 19.41 11.15 -5.97
N THR A 282 19.09 10.19 -6.84
CA THR A 282 18.20 10.38 -8.00
C THR A 282 16.73 10.36 -7.56
N ARG A 283 16.31 9.39 -6.74
CA ARG A 283 14.93 9.29 -6.23
C ARG A 283 14.55 10.52 -5.39
N GLN A 284 15.42 10.95 -4.49
CA GLN A 284 15.23 12.14 -3.67
C GLN A 284 15.17 13.40 -4.56
N ARG A 285 16.12 13.59 -5.48
CA ARG A 285 16.09 14.73 -6.41
C ARG A 285 14.80 14.78 -7.25
N ALA A 286 14.31 13.63 -7.73
CA ALA A 286 13.05 13.57 -8.47
C ALA A 286 11.84 13.95 -7.59
N LEU A 287 11.84 13.54 -6.32
CA LEU A 287 10.84 13.95 -5.32
C LEU A 287 10.92 15.46 -5.04
N ASP A 288 12.12 16.00 -4.79
CA ASP A 288 12.34 17.42 -4.49
C ASP A 288 11.91 18.32 -5.66
N ARG A 289 12.25 17.93 -6.89
CA ARG A 289 11.85 18.60 -8.15
C ARG A 289 10.34 18.52 -8.40
N PHE A 290 9.67 17.49 -7.92
CA PHE A 290 8.21 17.38 -8.02
C PHE A 290 7.53 18.26 -6.96
N LYS A 291 8.03 18.26 -5.72
CA LYS A 291 7.54 19.12 -4.63
C LYS A 291 7.66 20.62 -4.96
N SER A 292 8.78 21.03 -5.55
CA SER A 292 9.02 22.41 -6.02
C SER A 292 8.22 22.79 -7.28
N SER A 293 7.55 21.84 -7.93
CA SER A 293 6.89 21.99 -9.23
C SER A 293 7.82 22.28 -10.43
N ASP A 294 9.14 22.06 -10.31
CA ASP A 294 10.06 22.02 -11.46
C ASP A 294 9.68 20.91 -12.46
N VAL A 295 9.11 19.82 -11.93
CA VAL A 295 8.60 18.66 -12.65
C VAL A 295 7.08 18.63 -12.58
N GLN A 296 6.44 18.64 -13.76
CA GLN A 296 4.99 18.59 -13.93
C GLN A 296 4.43 17.18 -13.66
N ILE A 297 5.21 16.13 -13.97
CA ILE A 297 4.77 14.74 -13.95
C ILE A 297 5.80 13.86 -13.25
N LEU A 298 5.41 13.25 -12.13
CA LEU A 298 6.22 12.23 -11.47
C LEU A 298 5.65 10.86 -11.83
N VAL A 299 6.43 10.05 -12.53
CA VAL A 299 6.07 8.68 -12.87
C VAL A 299 6.72 7.71 -11.89
N ALA A 300 5.97 6.79 -11.30
CA ALA A 300 6.50 5.90 -10.28
C ALA A 300 5.89 4.49 -10.29
N THR A 301 6.62 3.53 -9.71
CA THR A 301 6.05 2.23 -9.33
C THR A 301 5.50 2.27 -7.91
N ASP A 302 4.49 1.45 -7.61
CA ASP A 302 3.87 1.36 -6.28
C ASP A 302 4.89 1.22 -5.15
N VAL A 303 5.90 0.38 -5.36
CA VAL A 303 6.95 0.07 -4.38
C VAL A 303 7.76 1.31 -3.98
N ALA A 304 7.95 2.24 -4.92
CA ALA A 304 8.84 3.39 -4.75
C ALA A 304 8.08 4.71 -4.49
N ALA A 305 6.74 4.69 -4.64
CA ALA A 305 5.83 5.79 -4.34
C ALA A 305 5.07 5.64 -3.00
N ARG A 306 4.89 4.42 -2.49
CA ARG A 306 4.44 4.20 -1.10
C ARG A 306 5.52 4.69 -0.14
N GLY A 307 5.12 5.43 0.90
CA GLY A 307 6.07 6.13 1.76
C GLY A 307 6.79 7.31 1.07
N LEU A 308 6.19 7.91 0.03
CA LEU A 308 6.50 9.29 -0.34
C LEU A 308 5.52 10.23 0.35
N ASP A 309 6.06 11.20 1.07
CA ASP A 309 5.34 12.38 1.55
C ASP A 309 5.00 13.29 0.35
N ILE A 310 3.96 12.88 -0.38
CA ILE A 310 3.27 13.61 -1.43
C ILE A 310 1.79 13.45 -1.12
N GLU A 311 1.13 14.54 -0.75
CA GLU A 311 -0.29 14.61 -0.44
C GLU A 311 -0.91 15.87 -1.10
N ASP A 312 -2.23 16.02 -1.05
CA ASP A 312 -2.99 17.14 -1.65
C ASP A 312 -2.73 17.45 -3.15
N LEU A 313 -2.34 16.43 -3.93
CA LEU A 313 -2.27 16.57 -5.39
C LEU A 313 -3.66 16.83 -6.00
N PRO A 314 -3.77 17.59 -7.11
CA PRO A 314 -5.04 17.79 -7.80
C PRO A 314 -5.49 16.55 -8.59
N LEU A 315 -4.55 15.72 -9.06
CA LEU A 315 -4.81 14.57 -9.93
C LEU A 315 -3.82 13.43 -9.68
N VAL A 316 -4.36 12.21 -9.61
CA VAL A 316 -3.61 10.95 -9.70
C VAL A 316 -3.99 10.21 -10.98
N VAL A 317 -3.01 9.61 -11.67
CA VAL A 317 -3.27 8.77 -12.85
C VAL A 317 -2.72 7.36 -12.65
N ASN A 318 -3.60 6.37 -12.65
CA ASN A 318 -3.23 4.97 -12.82
C ASN A 318 -2.95 4.72 -14.31
N PHE A 319 -1.68 4.79 -14.71
CA PHE A 319 -1.29 4.44 -16.08
C PHE A 319 -1.48 2.95 -16.33
N ASP A 320 -1.11 2.11 -15.35
CA ASP A 320 -1.51 0.72 -15.23
C ASP A 320 -2.29 0.50 -13.94
N LEU A 321 -3.22 -0.46 -13.91
CA LEU A 321 -3.86 -0.87 -12.66
C LEU A 321 -2.86 -1.63 -11.76
N PRO A 322 -2.95 -1.48 -10.42
CA PRO A 322 -2.14 -2.25 -9.50
C PRO A 322 -2.51 -3.74 -9.54
N ILE A 323 -1.60 -4.59 -9.08
CA ILE A 323 -1.84 -6.05 -8.99
C ILE A 323 -2.76 -6.37 -7.80
N VAL A 324 -2.57 -5.63 -6.70
CA VAL A 324 -3.32 -5.73 -5.44
C VAL A 324 -4.37 -4.62 -5.41
N ALA A 325 -5.59 -4.89 -4.96
CA ALA A 325 -6.68 -3.91 -5.02
C ALA A 325 -6.49 -2.78 -4.01
N GLU A 326 -5.92 -3.10 -2.86
CA GLU A 326 -5.62 -2.19 -1.75
C GLU A 326 -4.69 -1.05 -2.19
N ASP A 327 -3.73 -1.34 -3.08
CA ASP A 327 -2.83 -0.34 -3.67
C ASP A 327 -3.57 0.77 -4.39
N TYR A 328 -4.72 0.46 -5.02
CA TYR A 328 -5.53 1.49 -5.66
C TYR A 328 -5.99 2.55 -4.66
N ILE A 329 -6.37 2.15 -3.44
CA ILE A 329 -6.74 3.07 -2.36
C ILE A 329 -5.51 3.91 -1.92
N HIS A 330 -4.33 3.29 -1.79
CA HIS A 330 -3.08 4.00 -1.46
C HIS A 330 -2.62 4.99 -2.54
N ARG A 331 -2.93 4.72 -3.81
CA ARG A 331 -2.66 5.62 -4.95
C ARG A 331 -3.62 6.79 -5.00
N ILE A 332 -4.94 6.54 -5.03
CA ILE A 332 -5.94 7.62 -5.09
C ILE A 332 -5.91 8.47 -3.80
N GLY A 333 -5.55 7.87 -2.67
CA GLY A 333 -5.29 8.57 -1.40
C GLY A 333 -4.07 9.49 -1.40
N ARG A 334 -3.50 9.84 -2.56
CA ARG A 334 -2.54 10.96 -2.76
C ARG A 334 -3.23 12.26 -3.19
N THR A 335 -4.54 12.22 -3.42
CA THR A 335 -5.43 13.36 -3.68
C THR A 335 -6.66 13.30 -2.75
N GLY A 336 -7.49 14.34 -2.72
CA GLY A 336 -8.79 14.34 -2.01
C GLY A 336 -8.70 14.27 -0.48
N ARG A 337 -7.72 14.99 0.11
CA ARG A 337 -7.45 15.08 1.55
C ARG A 337 -7.90 16.42 2.13
N ALA A 338 -7.86 16.53 3.46
CA ALA A 338 -8.16 17.75 4.24
C ALA A 338 -9.53 18.43 3.98
N GLY A 339 -10.47 17.75 3.31
CA GLY A 339 -11.76 18.30 2.88
C GLY A 339 -11.79 18.81 1.44
N ASN A 340 -10.66 18.83 0.73
CA ASN A 340 -10.57 19.11 -0.70
C ASN A 340 -11.09 17.90 -1.51
N THR A 341 -11.67 18.16 -2.68
CA THR A 341 -11.99 17.11 -3.66
C THR A 341 -10.77 16.79 -4.53
N GLY A 342 -10.60 15.51 -4.85
CA GLY A 342 -9.51 15.01 -5.70
C GLY A 342 -10.03 14.30 -6.95
N GLU A 343 -9.21 14.19 -7.99
CA GLU A 343 -9.51 13.38 -9.18
C GLU A 343 -8.53 12.21 -9.36
N ALA A 344 -9.07 11.05 -9.76
CA ALA A 344 -8.28 9.86 -10.07
C ALA A 344 -8.72 9.20 -11.39
N ILE A 345 -7.82 9.20 -12.37
CA ILE A 345 -8.06 8.63 -13.70
C ILE A 345 -7.33 7.30 -13.82
N SER A 346 -7.95 6.29 -14.44
CA SER A 346 -7.31 4.99 -14.66
C SER A 346 -7.38 4.56 -16.11
N LEU A 347 -6.24 4.28 -16.74
CA LEU A 347 -6.15 3.83 -18.13
C LEU A 347 -6.16 2.30 -18.15
N VAL A 348 -7.24 1.70 -18.66
CA VAL A 348 -7.51 0.25 -18.50
C VAL A 348 -7.55 -0.45 -19.84
N CYS A 349 -6.73 -1.48 -20.02
CA CYS A 349 -6.80 -2.40 -21.16
C CYS A 349 -7.45 -3.75 -20.78
N ALA A 350 -7.77 -4.59 -21.78
CA ALA A 350 -8.47 -5.86 -21.55
C ALA A 350 -7.75 -6.81 -20.57
N ASP A 351 -6.41 -6.83 -20.57
CA ASP A 351 -5.57 -7.63 -19.66
C ASP A 351 -5.82 -7.31 -18.17
N GLU A 352 -6.29 -6.10 -17.87
CA GLU A 352 -6.40 -5.55 -16.51
C GLU A 352 -7.81 -5.70 -15.92
N VAL A 353 -8.76 -6.31 -16.64
CA VAL A 353 -10.15 -6.42 -16.17
C VAL A 353 -10.30 -7.12 -14.82
N ASN A 354 -9.45 -8.10 -14.51
CA ASN A 354 -9.47 -8.78 -13.21
C ASN A 354 -8.99 -7.87 -12.07
N MET A 355 -8.05 -6.95 -12.36
CA MET A 355 -7.57 -5.94 -11.40
C MET A 355 -8.67 -4.90 -11.18
N LEU A 356 -9.36 -4.45 -12.23
CA LEU A 356 -10.54 -3.59 -12.13
C LEU A 356 -11.65 -4.25 -11.28
N SER A 357 -12.00 -5.51 -11.56
CA SER A 357 -12.97 -6.29 -10.77
C SER A 357 -12.63 -6.32 -9.28
N ALA A 358 -11.36 -6.56 -8.93
CA ALA A 358 -10.92 -6.60 -7.53
C ALA A 358 -11.00 -5.22 -6.86
N ILE A 359 -10.67 -4.14 -7.60
CA ILE A 359 -10.78 -2.76 -7.14
C ILE A 359 -12.25 -2.38 -6.90
N GLU A 360 -13.14 -2.64 -7.85
CA GLU A 360 -14.57 -2.33 -7.74
C GLU A 360 -15.27 -3.13 -6.62
N MET A 361 -14.83 -4.37 -6.37
CA MET A 361 -15.26 -5.17 -5.21
C MET A 361 -14.76 -4.58 -3.88
N LEU A 362 -13.50 -4.13 -3.83
CA LEU A 362 -12.91 -3.56 -2.62
C LEU A 362 -13.57 -2.22 -2.28
N THR A 363 -13.68 -1.28 -3.24
CA THR A 363 -14.37 0.01 -3.07
C THR A 363 -15.87 -0.14 -2.89
N ARG A 364 -16.46 -1.26 -3.36
CA ARG A 364 -17.91 -1.51 -3.48
C ARG A 364 -18.59 -0.55 -4.46
N GLN A 365 -17.85 -0.09 -5.46
CA GLN A 365 -18.30 0.89 -6.45
C GLN A 365 -17.80 0.49 -7.84
N THR A 366 -18.71 0.29 -8.79
CA THR A 366 -18.35 0.22 -10.22
C THR A 366 -17.88 1.59 -10.69
N LEU A 367 -16.71 1.65 -11.32
CA LEU A 367 -16.12 2.90 -11.76
C LEU A 367 -16.72 3.33 -13.11
N THR A 368 -17.12 4.61 -13.20
CA THR A 368 -17.69 5.17 -14.42
C THR A 368 -16.70 5.05 -15.58
N ARG A 369 -17.18 4.56 -16.72
CA ARG A 369 -16.34 4.30 -17.91
C ARG A 369 -16.52 5.43 -18.93
N HIS A 370 -15.50 6.25 -19.08
CA HIS A 370 -15.47 7.30 -20.09
C HIS A 370 -14.72 6.80 -21.32
N MET A 371 -15.39 6.70 -22.47
CA MET A 371 -14.69 6.52 -23.74
C MET A 371 -14.13 7.88 -24.17
N GLU A 372 -12.84 7.94 -24.45
CA GLU A 372 -12.21 9.13 -25.06
C GLU A 372 -12.21 8.94 -26.57
N GLN A 373 -12.67 9.95 -27.30
CA GLN A 373 -12.81 9.92 -28.76
C GLN A 373 -11.47 9.63 -29.44
N ASP A 374 -11.50 8.84 -30.50
CA ASP A 374 -10.35 8.38 -31.29
C ASP A 374 -9.40 7.43 -30.51
N PHE A 375 -9.73 7.07 -29.27
CA PHE A 375 -8.98 6.17 -28.38
C PHE A 375 -9.76 4.91 -27.96
N GLU A 376 -10.91 4.65 -28.58
CA GLU A 376 -11.74 3.47 -28.35
C GLU A 376 -10.93 2.16 -28.56
N PRO A 377 -10.98 1.19 -27.62
CA PRO A 377 -10.16 -0.01 -27.70
C PRO A 377 -10.73 -1.06 -28.67
N GLU A 378 -9.87 -1.59 -29.54
CA GLU A 378 -10.11 -2.82 -30.31
C GLU A 378 -10.37 -3.99 -29.35
N HIS A 379 -9.53 -4.12 -28.32
CA HIS A 379 -9.66 -5.15 -27.30
C HIS A 379 -10.59 -4.66 -26.19
N ARG A 380 -11.90 -4.81 -26.43
CA ARG A 380 -12.95 -4.38 -25.50
C ARG A 380 -12.71 -4.89 -24.07
N VAL A 381 -12.46 -3.95 -23.14
CA VAL A 381 -12.51 -4.21 -21.69
C VAL A 381 -13.90 -4.72 -21.30
N PRO A 382 -14.05 -5.95 -20.78
CA PRO A 382 -15.34 -6.48 -20.35
C PRO A 382 -15.97 -5.64 -19.25
N ASP A 383 -17.30 -5.67 -19.15
CA ASP A 383 -18.05 -4.92 -18.14
C ASP A 383 -17.93 -5.62 -16.77
N THR A 384 -17.97 -4.88 -15.68
CA THR A 384 -17.75 -5.35 -14.30
C THR A 384 -18.81 -4.75 -13.36
N ASP A 385 -19.03 -5.38 -12.21
CA ASP A 385 -19.95 -4.89 -11.17
C ASP A 385 -19.27 -4.74 -9.80
N ALA A 386 -19.93 -4.02 -8.89
CA ALA A 386 -19.46 -3.76 -7.52
C ALA A 386 -19.39 -5.02 -6.62
N SER A 387 -19.75 -6.22 -7.13
CA SER A 387 -19.49 -7.50 -6.47
C SER A 387 -18.20 -8.17 -6.97
N GLY A 388 -17.49 -7.53 -7.90
CA GLY A 388 -16.27 -8.04 -8.52
C GLY A 388 -16.51 -9.02 -9.66
N GLN A 389 -17.74 -9.19 -10.15
CA GLN A 389 -18.01 -10.13 -11.24
C GLN A 389 -17.86 -9.46 -12.62
N VAL A 390 -17.20 -10.19 -13.53
CA VAL A 390 -17.12 -9.80 -14.95
C VAL A 390 -18.44 -10.13 -15.64
N VAL A 391 -19.21 -9.10 -15.97
CA VAL A 391 -20.55 -9.18 -16.55
C VAL A 391 -20.46 -9.70 -18.00
N LYS A 392 -20.63 -11.01 -18.15
CA LYS A 392 -20.69 -11.67 -19.45
C LYS A 392 -21.97 -11.24 -20.18
N LYS A 393 -21.82 -10.41 -21.23
CA LYS A 393 -22.94 -10.06 -22.12
C LYS A 393 -23.71 -11.33 -22.54
N PRO A 394 -25.06 -11.33 -22.45
CA PRO A 394 -25.84 -12.49 -22.86
C PRO A 394 -25.55 -12.79 -24.33
N LYS A 395 -25.26 -14.07 -24.64
CA LYS A 395 -25.05 -14.51 -26.01
C LYS A 395 -26.32 -14.20 -26.80
N LYS A 396 -26.23 -13.34 -27.83
CA LYS A 396 -27.33 -13.13 -28.78
C LYS A 396 -27.84 -14.51 -29.24
N PRO A 397 -29.15 -14.80 -29.19
CA PRO A 397 -29.66 -16.08 -29.64
C PRO A 397 -29.25 -16.29 -31.09
N LYS A 398 -28.69 -17.46 -31.41
CA LYS A 398 -28.40 -17.83 -32.79
C LYS A 398 -29.71 -17.79 -33.57
N LYS A 399 -29.82 -16.94 -34.60
CA LYS A 399 -30.94 -17.04 -35.55
C LYS A 399 -30.98 -18.49 -36.07
N PRO A 400 -32.13 -19.17 -36.05
CA PRO A 400 -32.24 -20.49 -36.67
C PRO A 400 -31.91 -20.36 -38.16
N LYS A 401 -31.12 -21.31 -38.69
CA LYS A 401 -30.90 -21.39 -40.14
C LYS A 401 -32.21 -21.80 -40.81
N SER A 402 -32.79 -20.91 -41.60
CA SER A 402 -33.92 -21.24 -42.49
C SER A 402 -33.46 -22.25 -43.55
N SER A 403 -33.87 -23.51 -43.41
CA SER A 403 -33.57 -24.58 -44.35
C SER A 403 -34.46 -24.51 -45.60
N GLY A 404 -34.18 -23.55 -46.48
CA GLY A 404 -34.69 -23.57 -47.86
C GLY A 404 -34.07 -24.73 -48.63
N GLY A 405 -34.89 -25.47 -49.40
CA GLY A 405 -34.48 -26.70 -50.07
C GLY A 405 -33.71 -26.51 -51.38
N GLY A 406 -33.04 -27.57 -51.83
CA GLY A 406 -32.27 -27.62 -53.08
C GLY A 406 -31.53 -28.95 -53.20
N GLY A 407 -32.26 -30.04 -53.40
CA GLY A 407 -31.76 -31.40 -53.16
C GLY A 407 -30.95 -32.05 -54.29
N LYS A 408 -30.43 -33.25 -54.01
CA LYS A 408 -30.23 -34.31 -55.01
C LYS A 408 -30.41 -35.68 -54.36
N ARG A 409 -30.80 -36.67 -55.18
CA ARG A 409 -31.15 -38.04 -54.77
C ARG A 409 -29.88 -38.87 -54.55
N ASN A 410 -29.96 -39.86 -53.66
CA ASN A 410 -29.42 -41.19 -53.99
C ASN A 410 -30.27 -42.30 -53.34
N LEU A 411 -30.20 -43.53 -53.87
CA LEU A 411 -31.08 -44.66 -53.49
C LEU A 411 -30.34 -45.76 -52.72
N GLY A 412 -31.10 -46.63 -52.03
CA GLY A 412 -30.61 -47.74 -51.20
C GLY A 412 -30.98 -47.53 -49.73
N LYS A 413 -32.16 -47.92 -49.20
CA LYS A 413 -33.06 -49.09 -49.44
C LYS A 413 -32.50 -50.40 -48.86
N TRP A 414 -33.12 -50.83 -47.75
CA TRP A 414 -33.61 -52.15 -47.29
C TRP A 414 -33.69 -52.04 -45.74
N VAL A 415 -34.88 -52.14 -45.11
CA VAL A 415 -35.55 -53.39 -44.65
C VAL A 415 -34.66 -54.13 -43.64
N ASP A 416 -35.02 -54.36 -42.36
CA ASP A 416 -36.17 -53.98 -41.50
C ASP A 416 -35.79 -54.31 -40.02
N SER A 417 -36.56 -54.20 -38.91
CA SER A 417 -37.93 -53.76 -38.54
C SER A 417 -37.95 -53.41 -37.02
N GLY A 418 -39.13 -53.21 -36.38
CA GLY A 418 -39.32 -53.36 -34.92
C GLY A 418 -40.06 -52.23 -34.18
N GLU A 419 -40.99 -52.58 -33.29
CA GLU A 419 -41.96 -51.68 -32.66
C GLU A 419 -41.48 -50.88 -31.43
N VAL A 420 -42.07 -49.68 -31.30
CA VAL A 420 -42.44 -48.88 -30.10
C VAL A 420 -42.16 -49.54 -28.73
N THR A 421 -41.38 -48.91 -27.83
CA THR A 421 -41.93 -48.03 -26.75
C THR A 421 -40.82 -47.26 -25.99
N PRO A 422 -41.14 -46.13 -25.32
CA PRO A 422 -40.14 -45.23 -24.73
C PRO A 422 -39.72 -45.59 -23.29
N ALA A 423 -38.51 -45.17 -22.90
CA ALA A 423 -38.00 -45.25 -21.53
C ALA A 423 -37.79 -43.86 -20.91
N GLU A 424 -38.14 -43.72 -19.63
CA GLU A 424 -38.03 -42.47 -18.85
C GLU A 424 -36.59 -42.24 -18.27
N PRO A 425 -36.27 -41.02 -17.76
CA PRO A 425 -34.89 -40.52 -17.76
C PRO A 425 -34.12 -40.56 -16.42
N SER A 426 -32.81 -40.34 -16.54
CA SER A 426 -31.81 -40.13 -15.45
C SER A 426 -31.44 -41.41 -14.65
N ILE A 427 -30.30 -41.52 -13.95
CA ILE A 427 -29.37 -40.54 -13.36
C ILE A 427 -27.90 -40.92 -13.70
N LYS A 428 -26.97 -39.94 -13.79
CA LYS A 428 -25.52 -40.21 -13.86
C LYS A 428 -24.85 -40.16 -12.48
N PRO A 429 -23.94 -41.10 -12.13
CA PRO A 429 -23.40 -41.21 -10.78
C PRO A 429 -22.37 -40.15 -10.40
N VAL A 430 -22.34 -39.78 -9.11
CA VAL A 430 -21.35 -38.87 -8.52
C VAL A 430 -20.01 -39.58 -8.29
N ARG A 431 -18.90 -38.89 -8.58
CA ARG A 431 -17.53 -39.40 -8.41
C ARG A 431 -17.12 -39.37 -6.93
N LYS A 432 -16.70 -40.51 -6.37
CA LYS A 432 -16.27 -40.61 -4.95
C LYS A 432 -14.96 -39.85 -4.68
N VAL A 433 -14.86 -39.31 -3.47
CA VAL A 433 -13.66 -38.66 -2.91
C VAL A 433 -12.82 -39.71 -2.14
N PRO A 434 -11.47 -39.63 -2.11
CA PRO A 434 -10.64 -40.53 -1.32
C PRO A 434 -10.78 -40.29 0.19
N VAL A 435 -10.73 -41.35 0.99
CA VAL A 435 -10.70 -41.29 2.46
C VAL A 435 -9.26 -41.44 2.94
N PHE A 436 -8.78 -40.52 3.78
CA PHE A 436 -7.49 -40.66 4.46
C PHE A 436 -7.63 -41.58 5.69
N ASN A 437 -6.72 -42.56 5.81
CA ASN A 437 -6.78 -43.59 6.84
C ASN A 437 -6.07 -43.15 8.14
N THR A 438 -6.84 -42.90 9.21
CA THR A 438 -6.32 -42.51 10.53
C THR A 438 -6.06 -43.72 11.42
N GLY A 439 -4.86 -44.32 11.30
CA GLY A 439 -4.38 -45.39 12.18
C GLY A 439 -3.33 -44.89 13.20
N PRO A 440 -3.39 -45.26 14.49
CA PRO A 440 -2.48 -44.73 15.51
C PRO A 440 -1.08 -45.35 15.43
N ARG A 441 -0.03 -44.51 15.34
CA ARG A 441 1.36 -44.95 15.52
C ARG A 441 1.69 -45.08 17.01
N LYS A 442 2.20 -46.24 17.42
CA LYS A 442 2.72 -46.49 18.78
C LYS A 442 3.99 -45.69 19.04
N LYS A 443 4.20 -45.30 20.30
CA LYS A 443 5.48 -44.76 20.80
C LYS A 443 6.58 -45.84 20.76
N LYS A 444 7.79 -45.44 20.38
CA LYS A 444 9.04 -45.76 21.06
C LYS A 444 9.97 -44.57 20.94
#